data_AF-A0A4Y2UVF9-F1
#
_entry.id   AF-A0A4Y2UVF9-F1
#
_cell.length_a   1.000
_cell.length_b   1.000
_cell.length_c   1.000
_cell.angle_alpha   90.00
_cell.angle_beta   90.00
_cell.angle_gamma   90.00
#
_symmetry.space_group_name_H-M   'P 1'
#
loop_
_entity.id
_entity.type
_entity.pdbx_description
1 polymer ?
#
loop_
_entity_poly.entity_id
_entity_poly.type
_entity_poly.pdbx_seq_one_letter_code
_entity_poly.pdbx_strand_id
1 'polypeptide(L)'
;MARRLPLSKLHISKRLQWARNHMSYGDKWMAVLFSDEKKWNLDEPDGDIKYWHDLRKEPRSFFSRQSGGGSMMVWAAFSFSGQVGLAFLDGRQNSPKYIETLEINLMPFAENIGGRNW
;
A
#
# COMPACT_ATOMS: atom_id res chain seq x y z
N MET A 1 12.97 7.05 -19.36
CA MET A 1 11.94 5.99 -19.33
C MET A 1 11.98 5.31 -17.98
N ALA A 2 10.87 5.28 -17.25
CA ALA A 2 10.79 4.64 -15.93
C ALA A 2 10.99 3.11 -16.07
N ARG A 3 12.15 2.60 -15.64
CA ARG A 3 12.48 1.17 -15.64
C ARG A 3 11.81 0.50 -14.43
N ARG A 4 10.52 0.18 -14.52
CA ARG A 4 9.91 -0.82 -13.64
C ARG A 4 10.34 -2.21 -14.11
N LEU A 5 10.78 -3.06 -13.18
CA LEU A 5 11.14 -4.45 -13.50
C LEU A 5 9.89 -5.20 -14.00
N PRO A 6 10.03 -6.03 -15.06
CA PRO A 6 8.92 -6.83 -15.54
C PRO A 6 8.51 -7.90 -14.52
N LEU A 7 7.22 -8.24 -14.48
CA LEU A 7 6.71 -9.32 -13.64
C LEU A 7 7.37 -10.65 -14.02
N SER A 8 7.76 -11.44 -13.01
CA SER A 8 8.25 -12.80 -13.26
C SER A 8 7.13 -13.68 -13.84
N LYS A 9 7.50 -14.73 -14.61
CA LYS A 9 6.53 -15.70 -15.13
C LYS A 9 5.67 -16.32 -14.02
N LEU A 10 6.27 -16.56 -12.85
CA LEU A 10 5.57 -17.07 -11.68
C LEU A 10 4.52 -16.07 -11.15
N HIS A 11 4.86 -14.78 -11.06
CA HIS A 11 3.90 -13.74 -10.65
C HIS A 11 2.74 -13.63 -11.64
N ILE A 12 3.02 -13.68 -12.94
CA ILE A 12 2.00 -13.64 -14.00
C ILE A 12 1.04 -14.83 -13.83
N SER A 13 1.58 -16.05 -13.69
CA SER A 13 0.78 -17.26 -13.51
C SER A 13 -0.12 -17.19 -12.27
N LYS A 14 0.45 -16.83 -11.10
CA LYS A 14 -0.32 -16.72 -9.84
C LYS A 14 -1.41 -15.65 -9.92
N ARG A 15 -1.11 -14.48 -10.47
CA ARG A 15 -2.09 -13.38 -10.62
C ARG A 15 -3.20 -13.78 -11.59
N LEU A 16 -2.87 -14.44 -12.69
CA LEU A 16 -3.86 -14.93 -13.65
C LEU A 16 -4.78 -15.99 -13.04
N GLN A 17 -4.22 -16.94 -12.28
CA GLN A 17 -5.01 -17.94 -11.58
C GLN A 17 -5.95 -17.30 -10.55
N TRP A 18 -5.43 -16.38 -9.75
CA TRP A 18 -6.24 -15.65 -8.76
C TRP A 18 -7.37 -14.88 -9.44
N ALA A 19 -7.08 -14.15 -10.53
CA ALA A 19 -8.08 -13.41 -11.29
C ALA A 19 -9.18 -14.35 -11.82
N ARG A 20 -8.81 -15.47 -12.47
CA ARG A 20 -9.76 -16.48 -12.97
C ARG A 20 -10.68 -17.01 -11.88
N ASN A 21 -10.14 -17.31 -10.71
CA ASN A 21 -10.91 -17.82 -9.57
C ASN A 21 -11.92 -16.79 -9.02
N HIS A 22 -11.65 -15.50 -9.19
CA HIS A 22 -12.47 -14.42 -8.63
C HIS A 22 -13.21 -13.58 -9.70
N MET A 23 -13.18 -13.96 -10.98
CA MET A 23 -13.94 -13.26 -12.03
C MET A 23 -15.44 -13.31 -11.77
N SER A 24 -15.94 -14.44 -11.28
CA SER A 24 -17.36 -14.67 -10.96
C SER A 24 -17.67 -14.46 -9.48
N TYR A 25 -16.84 -13.72 -8.74
CA TYR A 25 -17.02 -13.53 -7.30
C TYR A 25 -18.28 -12.68 -6.98
N GLY A 26 -18.67 -11.78 -7.90
CA GLY A 26 -19.96 -11.06 -7.84
C GLY A 26 -20.18 -10.34 -6.52
N ASP A 27 -21.38 -10.48 -5.95
CA ASP A 27 -21.79 -9.84 -4.69
C ASP A 27 -20.93 -10.23 -3.48
N LYS A 28 -20.14 -11.31 -3.57
CA LYS A 28 -19.18 -11.67 -2.51
C LYS A 28 -18.12 -10.59 -2.29
N TRP A 29 -17.84 -9.76 -3.29
CA TRP A 29 -16.99 -8.58 -3.12
C TRP A 29 -17.50 -7.60 -2.07
N MET A 30 -18.82 -7.59 -1.81
CA MET A 30 -19.42 -6.70 -0.81
C MET A 30 -19.01 -7.06 0.62
N ALA A 31 -18.59 -8.31 0.86
CA ALA A 31 -18.09 -8.78 2.15
C ALA A 31 -16.56 -8.67 2.28
N VAL A 32 -15.86 -8.20 1.24
CA VAL A 32 -14.40 -8.08 1.26
C VAL A 32 -13.99 -6.75 1.87
N LEU A 33 -13.13 -6.83 2.88
CA LEU A 33 -12.39 -5.70 3.41
C LEU A 33 -11.04 -5.59 2.71
N PHE A 34 -10.78 -4.44 2.10
CA PHE A 34 -9.47 -4.09 1.57
C PHE A 34 -8.73 -3.23 2.58
N SER A 35 -7.43 -3.48 2.76
CA SER A 35 -6.55 -2.61 3.53
C SER A 35 -5.21 -2.46 2.83
N ASP A 36 -4.54 -1.34 3.05
CA ASP A 36 -3.20 -1.10 2.51
C ASP A 36 -2.46 -0.05 3.35
N GLU A 37 -1.13 -0.06 3.24
CA GLU A 37 -0.26 0.99 3.78
C GLU A 37 0.23 1.91 2.66
N LYS A 38 0.12 3.21 2.88
CA LYS A 38 0.72 4.22 2.01
C LYS A 38 1.74 5.05 2.76
N LYS A 39 2.98 5.05 2.26
CA LYS A 39 4.01 6.02 2.65
C LYS A 39 3.83 7.32 1.86
N TRP A 40 3.71 8.44 2.55
CA TRP A 40 3.70 9.79 1.99
C TRP A 40 5.03 10.47 2.30
N ASN A 41 5.74 10.92 1.28
CA ASN A 41 6.99 11.66 1.45
C ASN A 41 6.67 13.16 1.45
N LEU A 42 7.30 13.92 2.36
CA LEU A 42 7.02 15.35 2.52
C LEU A 42 7.61 16.21 1.40
N ASP A 43 8.67 15.72 0.76
CA ASP A 43 9.52 16.59 -0.06
C ASP A 43 9.18 16.52 -1.56
N GLU A 44 8.68 15.39 -2.07
CA GLU A 44 8.33 15.22 -3.51
C GLU A 44 7.32 14.06 -3.72
N PRO A 45 6.58 14.01 -4.85
CA PRO A 45 5.72 12.87 -5.21
C PRO A 45 6.49 11.56 -5.40
N ASP A 46 5.83 10.42 -5.12
CA ASP A 46 6.44 9.11 -5.35
C ASP A 46 6.71 8.88 -6.84
N GLY A 47 7.99 8.66 -7.18
CA GLY A 47 8.43 8.37 -8.55
C GLY A 47 9.07 9.54 -9.29
N ASP A 48 9.06 10.75 -8.76
CA ASP A 48 9.94 11.83 -9.22
C ASP A 48 11.27 11.70 -8.45
N ILE A 49 12.35 11.33 -9.16
CA ILE A 49 13.69 11.20 -8.59
C ILE A 49 14.53 12.31 -9.22
N LYS A 50 14.50 13.49 -8.61
CA LYS A 50 15.39 14.59 -8.97
C LYS A 50 16.61 14.53 -8.06
N TYR A 51 17.79 14.75 -8.63
CA TYR A 51 19.03 14.85 -7.86
C TYR A 51 19.93 15.93 -8.45
N TRP A 52 20.74 16.55 -7.61
CA TRP A 52 21.76 17.50 -8.05
C TRP A 52 22.87 16.74 -8.79
N HIS A 53 23.03 17.03 -10.08
CA HIS A 53 24.02 16.39 -10.93
C HIS A 53 25.17 17.34 -11.24
N ASP A 54 26.39 16.98 -10.82
CA ASP A 54 27.61 17.61 -11.31
C ASP A 54 27.81 17.20 -12.78
N LEU A 55 27.71 18.18 -13.69
CA LEU A 55 27.79 17.99 -15.14
C LEU A 55 29.13 17.40 -15.61
N ARG A 56 30.17 17.39 -14.76
CA ARG A 56 31.47 16.78 -15.06
C ARG A 56 31.51 15.26 -14.82
N LYS A 57 30.45 14.68 -14.25
CA LYS A 57 30.36 13.26 -13.92
C LYS A 57 29.29 12.62 -14.79
N GLU A 58 29.37 11.30 -14.95
CA GLU A 58 28.31 10.56 -15.64
C GLU A 58 26.99 10.59 -14.85
N PRO A 59 25.83 10.69 -15.54
CA PRO A 59 24.52 10.61 -14.91
C PRO A 59 24.35 9.32 -14.11
N ARG A 60 23.80 9.42 -12.90
CA ARG A 60 23.54 8.27 -12.02
C ARG A 60 22.05 7.95 -12.00
N SER A 61 21.75 6.66 -12.06
CA SER A 61 20.40 6.14 -11.82
C SER A 61 20.31 5.62 -10.40
N PHE A 62 19.33 6.09 -9.63
CA PHE A 62 19.13 5.67 -8.25
C PHE A 62 17.86 4.83 -8.11
N PHE A 63 17.89 3.79 -7.25
CA PHE A 63 16.71 3.01 -6.85
C PHE A 63 15.86 3.75 -5.80
N SER A 64 16.48 4.67 -5.06
CA SER A 64 15.89 5.41 -3.94
C SER A 64 16.40 6.84 -3.92
N ARG A 65 15.69 7.72 -3.22
CA ARG A 65 16.11 9.12 -3.03
C ARG A 65 17.47 9.23 -2.35
N GLN A 66 18.14 10.36 -2.58
CA GLN A 66 19.39 10.73 -1.90
C GLN A 66 19.16 11.61 -0.67
N SER A 67 18.01 12.30 -0.59
CA SER A 67 17.65 13.19 0.50
C SER A 67 16.79 12.49 1.56
N GLY A 68 17.15 12.68 2.83
CA GLY A 68 16.49 12.13 4.02
C GLY A 68 15.24 12.91 4.45
N GLY A 69 14.40 13.28 3.48
CA GLY A 69 13.11 13.90 3.75
C GLY A 69 12.27 13.08 4.72
N GLY A 70 11.54 13.78 5.59
CA GLY A 70 10.58 13.13 6.46
C GLY A 70 9.51 12.39 5.64
N SER A 71 8.91 11.38 6.25
CA SER A 71 7.83 10.63 5.64
C SER A 71 6.82 10.19 6.66
N MET A 72 5.56 10.13 6.24
CA MET A 72 4.44 9.69 7.06
C MET A 72 3.84 8.43 6.47
N MET A 73 3.74 7.37 7.28
CA MET A 73 3.06 6.15 6.86
C MET A 73 1.63 6.20 7.36
N VAL A 74 0.69 5.88 6.48
CA VAL A 74 -0.73 5.83 6.79
C VAL A 74 -1.24 4.44 6.46
N TRP A 75 -2.08 3.89 7.33
CA TRP A 75 -2.85 2.68 7.05
C TRP A 75 -4.33 3.03 6.94
N ALA A 76 -5.01 2.36 6.02
CA ALA A 76 -6.43 2.54 5.80
C ALA A 76 -7.06 1.21 5.39
N ALA A 77 -8.35 1.09 5.65
CA ALA A 77 -9.16 -0.02 5.18
C ALA A 77 -10.55 0.46 4.74
N PHE A 78 -11.14 -0.25 3.79
CA PHE A 78 -12.49 0.02 3.32
C PHE A 78 -13.15 -1.26 2.78
N SER A 79 -14.47 -1.30 2.86
CA SER A 79 -15.31 -2.32 2.25
C SER A 79 -16.41 -1.64 1.43
N PHE A 80 -17.34 -2.44 0.90
CA PHE A 80 -18.54 -1.90 0.27
C PHE A 80 -19.39 -1.05 1.23
N SER A 81 -19.45 -1.40 2.52
CA SER A 81 -20.34 -0.73 3.48
C SER A 81 -19.72 0.51 4.13
N GLY A 82 -18.41 0.74 3.99
CA GLY A 82 -17.77 1.93 4.55
C GLY A 82 -16.24 1.85 4.59
N GLN A 83 -15.65 2.80 5.31
CA GLN A 83 -14.20 2.92 5.50
C GLN A 83 -13.85 3.09 6.98
N VAL A 84 -12.67 2.65 7.39
CA VAL A 84 -12.08 3.03 8.68
C VAL A 84 -11.43 4.40 8.59
N GLY A 85 -11.22 5.03 9.75
CA GLY A 85 -10.39 6.23 9.83
C GLY A 85 -8.95 5.95 9.41
N LEU A 86 -8.26 6.97 8.87
CA LEU A 86 -6.85 6.87 8.55
C LEU A 86 -6.02 6.74 9.83
N ALA A 87 -5.21 5.68 9.90
CA ALA A 87 -4.28 5.46 11.01
C ALA A 87 -2.90 5.99 10.65
N PHE A 88 -2.38 6.93 11.42
CA PHE A 88 -1.01 7.42 11.27
C PHE A 88 -0.05 6.49 12.00
N LEU A 89 0.87 5.88 11.25
CA LEU A 89 1.78 4.87 11.75
C LEU A 89 3.16 5.45 11.99
N ASP A 90 3.72 5.19 13.16
CA ASP A 90 5.06 5.66 13.53
C ASP A 90 6.16 4.63 13.24
N GLY A 91 7.20 5.13 12.56
CA GLY A 91 8.38 4.39 12.18
C GLY A 91 8.11 3.19 11.26
N ARG A 92 9.06 2.26 11.25
CA ARG A 92 8.96 1.03 10.47
C ARG A 92 7.95 0.07 11.10
N GLN A 93 7.03 -0.41 10.29
CA GLN A 93 6.06 -1.42 10.71
C GLN A 93 6.70 -2.80 10.84
N ASN A 94 6.29 -3.52 11.88
CA ASN A 94 6.61 -4.91 12.14
C ASN A 94 5.31 -5.64 12.53
N SER A 95 5.37 -6.96 12.66
CA SER A 95 4.18 -7.76 12.92
C SER A 95 3.43 -7.33 14.20
N PRO A 96 4.08 -7.11 15.38
CA PRO A 96 3.38 -6.66 16.58
C PRO A 96 2.68 -5.30 16.44
N LYS A 97 3.34 -4.30 15.86
CA LYS A 97 2.72 -2.98 15.60
C LYS A 97 1.55 -3.07 14.64
N TYR A 98 1.62 -3.99 13.68
CA TYR A 98 0.52 -4.20 12.75
C TYR A 98 -0.70 -4.84 13.42
N ILE A 99 -0.48 -5.80 14.33
CA ILE A 99 -1.56 -6.38 15.15
C ILE A 99 -2.24 -5.28 15.97
N GLU A 100 -1.46 -4.44 16.66
CA GLU A 100 -1.98 -3.29 17.41
C GLU A 100 -2.75 -2.31 16.51
N THR A 101 -2.25 -2.06 15.29
CA THR A 101 -2.95 -1.21 14.31
C THR A 101 -4.32 -1.77 13.95
N LEU A 102 -4.43 -3.09 13.74
CA LEU A 102 -5.72 -3.74 13.46
C LEU A 102 -6.65 -3.70 14.68
N GLU A 103 -6.14 -3.97 15.88
CA GLU A 103 -6.94 -3.95 17.11
C GLU A 103 -7.51 -2.55 17.39
N ILE A 104 -6.72 -1.50 17.18
CA ILE A 104 -7.14 -0.12 17.46
C ILE A 104 -8.00 0.45 16.34
N ASN A 105 -7.66 0.21 15.07
CA ASN A 105 -8.25 0.94 13.94
C ASN A 105 -9.25 0.12 13.14
N LEU A 106 -9.19 -1.22 13.20
CA LEU A 106 -10.13 -2.07 12.47
C LEU A 106 -11.26 -2.58 13.37
N MET A 107 -10.92 -3.16 14.52
CA MET A 107 -11.91 -3.84 15.39
C MET A 107 -13.09 -2.95 15.81
N PRO A 108 -12.91 -1.65 16.15
CA PRO A 108 -14.04 -0.79 16.53
C PRO A 108 -15.03 -0.51 15.40
N PHE A 109 -14.61 -0.65 14.15
CA PHE A 109 -15.43 -0.38 12.97
C PHE A 109 -15.92 -1.64 12.29
N ALA A 110 -15.58 -2.80 12.85
CA ALA A 110 -15.76 -4.06 12.16
C ALA A 110 -17.24 -4.44 11.99
N GLU A 111 -18.10 -4.09 12.95
CA GLU A 111 -19.56 -4.24 12.81
C GLU A 111 -20.14 -3.34 11.70
N ASN A 112 -19.60 -2.12 11.55
CA ASN A 112 -20.04 -1.17 10.52
C ASN A 112 -19.54 -1.56 9.12
N ILE A 113 -18.35 -2.16 9.03
CA ILE A 113 -17.64 -2.42 7.76
C ILE A 113 -17.82 -3.87 7.28
N GLY A 114 -18.03 -4.83 8.19
CA GLY A 114 -18.31 -6.23 7.90
C GLY A 114 -19.80 -6.56 7.75
N GLY A 115 -20.69 -5.64 8.12
CA GLY A 115 -22.13 -5.86 8.16
C GLY A 115 -22.55 -6.84 9.25
N ARG A 116 -23.78 -7.39 9.16
CA ARG A 116 -24.38 -8.26 10.19
C ARG A 116 -23.68 -9.62 10.42
N ASN A 117 -22.65 -9.94 9.64
CA ASN A 117 -21.97 -11.24 9.64
C ASN A 117 -20.46 -11.13 9.93
N TRP A 118 -20.02 -10.05 10.60
CA TRP A 118 -18.63 -9.91 11.08
C TRP A 118 -18.27 -10.99 12.12
#